data_AF-A0A2N9ZY71-F1
#
_entry.id   AF-A0A2N9ZY71-F1
#
_cell.length_a   1.000
_cell.length_b   1.000
_cell.length_c   1.000
_cell.angle_alpha   90.00
_cell.angle_beta   90.00
_cell.angle_gamma   90.00
#
_symmetry.space_group_name_H-M   'P 1'
#
loop_
_entity.id
_entity.type
_entity.pdbx_description
1 polymer ?
#
loop_
_entity_poly.entity_id
_entity_poly.type
_entity_poly.pdbx_seq_one_letter_code
_entity_poly.pdbx_strand_id
1 'polypeptide(L)'
;MREDSTGEVLTITNNGQENHLVKMAFLELRKYRETSKDKVRKPWLEFFGNKPFTQQPERAISQADQLLDYKSWSEEDRKMFSEQRRREEQAMLAQDYALEQAEEKGLERGLERGRAEGIEQGIEKGLEQGLERGKVEGSLSMLLNLVHQGLLTSEVASQQLGMTVAEFEVLLKDHHK
;
A
#
# COMPACT_ATOMS: atom_id res chain seq x y z
N MET A 1 -0.96 27.43 -32.36
CA MET A 1 -2.40 27.11 -32.44
C MET A 1 -2.79 27.24 -33.91
N ARG A 2 -3.44 26.23 -34.47
CA ARG A 2 -3.86 26.21 -35.88
C ARG A 2 -5.39 26.21 -35.93
N GLU A 3 -5.97 26.80 -36.96
CA GLU A 3 -7.42 26.74 -37.16
C GLU A 3 -7.80 25.31 -37.56
N ASP A 4 -8.81 24.72 -36.91
CA ASP A 4 -9.12 23.29 -37.04
C ASP A 4 -9.65 22.90 -38.43
N SER A 5 -10.20 23.85 -39.18
CA SER A 5 -10.77 23.64 -40.52
C SER A 5 -9.76 23.78 -41.66
N THR A 6 -8.83 24.73 -41.55
CA THR A 6 -7.85 25.06 -42.61
C THR A 6 -6.45 24.56 -42.29
N GLY A 7 -6.17 24.25 -41.02
CA GLY A 7 -4.84 23.88 -40.54
C GLY A 7 -3.84 25.04 -40.55
N GLU A 8 -4.27 26.26 -40.87
CA GLU A 8 -3.41 27.43 -40.95
C GLU A 8 -3.01 27.94 -39.57
N VAL A 9 -1.80 28.49 -39.45
CA VAL A 9 -1.29 29.00 -38.17
C VAL A 9 -1.95 30.33 -37.87
N LEU A 10 -2.59 30.44 -36.70
CA LEU A 10 -3.24 31.68 -36.28
C LEU A 10 -2.20 32.81 -36.11
N THR A 11 -2.29 33.83 -36.97
CA THR A 11 -1.47 35.05 -36.95
C THR A 11 -2.35 36.28 -36.75
N ILE A 12 -1.81 37.29 -36.07
CA ILE A 12 -2.39 38.63 -35.97
C ILE A 12 -1.46 39.58 -36.72
N THR A 13 -2.01 40.36 -37.66
CA THR A 13 -1.31 41.47 -38.31
C THR A 13 -1.38 42.71 -37.43
N ASN A 14 -0.22 43.25 -37.04
CA ASN A 14 -0.13 44.55 -36.38
C ASN A 14 0.93 45.39 -37.10
N ASN A 15 0.57 46.61 -37.50
CA ASN A 15 1.42 47.53 -38.29
C ASN A 15 2.09 46.88 -39.52
N GLY A 16 1.35 46.03 -40.24
CA GLY A 16 1.85 45.37 -41.46
C GLY A 16 2.79 44.18 -41.22
N GLN A 17 3.02 43.77 -39.97
CA GLN A 17 3.78 42.56 -39.63
C GLN A 17 2.85 41.47 -39.08
N GLU A 18 2.95 40.26 -39.65
CA GLU A 18 2.27 39.07 -39.16
C GLU A 18 2.99 38.50 -37.94
N ASN A 19 2.28 38.43 -36.81
CA ASN A 19 2.78 37.86 -35.57
C ASN A 19 1.98 36.61 -35.20
N HIS A 20 2.66 35.52 -34.86
CA HIS A 20 1.98 34.33 -34.32
C HIS A 20 1.26 34.67 -33.01
N LEU A 21 0.00 34.25 -32.92
CA LEU A 21 -0.89 34.56 -31.79
C LEU A 21 -0.40 33.91 -30.47
N VAL A 22 0.26 32.76 -30.59
CA VAL A 22 0.85 32.04 -29.45
C VAL A 22 2.24 31.53 -29.83
N LYS A 23 3.23 31.83 -29.00
CA LYS A 23 4.56 31.20 -29.04
C LYS A 23 4.65 30.20 -27.89
N MET A 24 4.98 28.95 -28.20
CA MET A 24 5.19 27.90 -27.20
C MET A 24 6.67 27.54 -27.16
N ALA A 25 7.22 27.37 -25.95
CA ALA A 25 8.58 26.92 -25.74
C ALA A 25 8.59 25.85 -24.65
N PHE A 26 9.38 24.80 -24.86
CA PHE A 26 9.64 23.77 -23.85
C PHE A 26 10.98 24.06 -23.18
N LEU A 27 10.96 24.17 -21.86
CA LEU A 27 12.14 24.48 -21.05
C LEU A 27 12.44 23.29 -20.13
N GLU A 28 13.57 22.64 -20.36
CA GLU A 28 14.04 21.55 -19.50
C GLU A 28 15.01 22.08 -18.43
N LEU A 29 14.47 22.45 -17.26
CA LEU A 29 15.26 23.09 -16.18
C LEU A 29 16.47 22.25 -15.73
N ARG A 30 16.33 20.92 -15.67
CA ARG A 30 17.41 20.00 -15.26
C ARG A 30 18.61 20.00 -16.20
N LYS A 31 18.42 20.34 -17.48
CA LYS A 31 19.48 20.39 -18.50
C LYS A 31 20.14 21.77 -18.60
N TYR A 32 19.73 22.73 -17.78
CA TYR A 32 20.32 24.07 -17.78
C TYR A 32 21.80 24.02 -17.35
N ARG A 33 22.65 24.64 -18.16
CA ARG A 33 24.05 24.91 -17.83
C ARG A 33 24.26 26.42 -17.91
N GLU A 34 24.92 26.99 -16.91
CA GLU A 34 25.18 28.44 -16.85
C GLU A 34 26.06 28.94 -18.02
N THR A 35 26.82 28.02 -18.63
CA THR A 35 27.63 28.22 -19.84
C THR A 35 26.82 28.18 -21.14
N SER A 36 25.49 28.02 -21.07
CA SER A 36 24.62 28.03 -22.23
C SER A 36 24.71 29.36 -22.97
N LYS A 37 24.90 29.29 -24.30
CA LYS A 37 24.94 30.45 -25.19
C LYS A 37 23.55 30.97 -25.57
N ASP A 38 22.48 30.32 -25.10
CA ASP A 38 21.10 30.68 -25.43
C ASP A 38 20.65 31.92 -24.63
N LYS A 39 20.95 33.10 -25.18
CA LYS A 39 20.62 34.39 -24.57
C LYS A 39 19.12 34.65 -24.42
N VAL A 40 18.27 33.98 -25.19
CA VAL A 40 16.81 34.24 -25.17
C VAL A 40 16.15 33.43 -24.06
N ARG A 41 16.50 32.16 -23.92
CA ARG A 41 15.88 31.27 -22.92
C ARG A 41 16.54 31.35 -21.56
N LYS A 42 17.78 31.85 -21.47
CA LYS A 42 18.54 31.92 -20.21
C LYS A 42 17.82 32.69 -19.10
N PRO A 43 17.25 33.89 -19.33
CA PRO A 43 16.45 34.58 -18.30
C PRO A 43 15.24 33.75 -17.84
N TRP A 44 14.54 33.09 -18.77
CA TRP A 44 13.40 32.23 -18.42
C TRP A 44 13.80 31.02 -17.59
N LEU A 45 14.95 30.39 -17.90
CA LEU A 45 15.49 29.27 -17.12
C LEU A 45 15.96 29.72 -15.73
N GLU A 46 16.53 30.92 -15.61
CA GLU A 46 16.93 31.52 -14.34
C GLU A 46 15.71 31.84 -13.48
N PHE A 47 14.68 32.47 -14.07
CA PHE A 47 13.41 32.78 -13.41
C PHE A 47 12.71 31.53 -12.87
N PHE A 48 12.38 30.56 -13.73
CA PHE A 48 11.70 29.32 -13.30
C PHE A 48 12.58 28.41 -12.44
N GLY A 49 13.90 28.61 -12.47
CA GLY A 49 14.87 27.89 -11.66
C GLY A 49 15.21 28.56 -10.32
N ASN A 50 14.57 29.69 -9.98
CA ASN A 50 14.87 30.50 -8.79
C ASN A 50 16.36 30.88 -8.66
N LYS A 51 17.02 31.17 -9.78
CA LYS A 51 18.41 31.63 -9.82
C LYS A 51 18.48 33.15 -10.03
N PRO A 52 19.52 33.83 -9.52
CA PRO A 52 19.72 35.23 -9.85
C PRO A 52 19.94 35.42 -11.35
N PHE A 53 19.40 36.50 -11.90
CA PHE A 53 19.55 36.81 -13.31
C PHE A 53 21.01 37.16 -13.65
N THR A 54 21.59 36.48 -14.63
CA THR A 54 22.95 36.80 -15.12
C THR A 54 22.94 37.84 -16.23
N GLN A 55 21.77 38.16 -16.77
CA GLN A 55 21.53 39.14 -17.82
C GLN A 55 20.19 39.84 -17.58
N GLN A 56 19.99 41.02 -18.18
CA GLN A 56 18.75 41.76 -18.00
C GLN A 56 17.55 40.95 -18.52
N PRO A 57 16.56 40.64 -17.67
CA PRO A 57 15.39 39.90 -18.10
C PRO A 57 14.46 40.76 -18.98
N GLU A 58 13.67 40.10 -19.80
CA GLU A 58 12.62 40.76 -20.57
C GLU A 58 11.53 41.32 -19.65
N ARG A 59 10.85 42.38 -20.09
CA ARG A 59 9.80 43.07 -19.30
C ARG A 59 8.76 42.10 -18.71
N ALA A 60 8.36 41.08 -19.46
CA ALA A 60 7.39 40.09 -19.01
C ALA A 60 7.91 39.30 -17.80
N ILE A 61 9.19 38.91 -17.82
CA ILE A 61 9.83 38.21 -16.71
C ILE A 61 9.97 39.15 -15.51
N SER A 62 10.38 40.40 -15.72
CA SER A 62 10.47 41.39 -14.63
C SER A 62 9.13 41.65 -13.95
N GLN A 63 8.04 41.72 -14.72
CA GLN A 63 6.69 41.87 -14.16
C GLN A 63 6.28 40.65 -13.36
N ALA A 64 6.57 39.44 -13.87
CA ALA A 64 6.29 38.20 -13.16
C ALA A 64 7.11 38.10 -11.86
N ASP A 65 8.38 38.49 -11.88
CA ASP A 65 9.26 38.51 -10.70
C ASP A 65 8.75 39.46 -9.61
N GLN A 66 8.26 40.64 -9.99
CA GLN A 66 7.64 41.58 -9.04
C GLN A 66 6.36 41.03 -8.40
N LEU A 67 5.56 40.26 -9.15
CA LEU A 67 4.38 39.58 -8.63
C LEU A 67 4.74 38.44 -7.66
N LEU A 68 5.98 37.95 -7.67
CA LEU A 68 6.47 36.95 -6.71
C LEU A 68 7.12 37.57 -5.47
N ASP A 69 7.41 38.87 -5.49
CA ASP A 69 7.98 39.56 -4.33
C ASP A 69 6.92 39.74 -3.24
N TYR A 70 7.00 38.90 -2.22
CA TYR A 70 6.11 38.95 -1.05
C TYR A 70 6.06 40.34 -0.38
N LYS A 71 7.11 41.16 -0.50
CA LYS A 71 7.15 42.51 0.06
C LYS A 71 6.26 43.49 -0.69
N SER A 72 6.02 43.26 -1.98
CA SER A 72 5.18 44.11 -2.83
C SER A 72 3.69 43.79 -2.74
N TRP A 73 3.33 42.66 -2.12
CA TRP A 73 1.95 42.16 -2.04
C TRP A 73 1.05 43.01 -1.15
N SER A 74 -0.21 43.12 -1.57
CA SER A 74 -1.28 43.73 -0.77
C SER A 74 -1.60 42.90 0.48
N GLU A 75 -2.32 43.48 1.43
CA GLU A 75 -2.77 42.73 2.61
C GLU A 75 -3.71 41.59 2.22
N GLU A 76 -4.53 41.80 1.18
CA GLU A 76 -5.43 40.81 0.61
C GLU A 76 -4.67 39.64 0.00
N ASP A 77 -3.64 39.90 -0.81
CA ASP A 77 -2.81 38.86 -1.44
C ASP A 77 -2.11 38.00 -0.39
N ARG A 78 -1.55 38.64 0.64
CA ARG A 78 -0.92 37.94 1.77
C ARG A 78 -1.90 37.08 2.54
N LYS A 79 -3.11 37.58 2.78
CA LYS A 79 -4.17 36.85 3.48
C LYS A 79 -4.69 35.66 2.68
N MET A 80 -4.82 35.80 1.36
CA MET A 80 -5.23 34.72 0.47
C MET A 80 -4.17 33.60 0.43
N PHE A 81 -2.89 33.97 0.28
CA PHE A 81 -1.79 33.01 0.28
C PHE A 81 -1.69 32.26 1.63
N SER A 82 -1.84 32.96 2.76
CA SER A 82 -1.83 32.33 4.08
C SER A 82 -3.02 31.40 4.32
N GLU A 83 -4.23 31.79 3.90
CA GLU A 83 -5.40 30.91 3.96
C GLU A 83 -5.26 29.68 3.07
N GLN A 84 -4.69 29.82 1.87
CA GLN A 84 -4.43 28.69 1.00
C GLN A 84 -3.43 27.72 1.63
N ARG A 85 -2.31 28.22 2.17
CA ARG A 85 -1.33 27.42 2.91
C ARG A 85 -1.97 26.70 4.11
N ARG A 86 -2.80 27.40 4.88
CA ARG A 86 -3.55 26.82 6.00
C ARG A 86 -4.46 25.68 5.56
N ARG A 87 -5.15 25.83 4.42
CA ARG A 87 -6.01 24.77 3.85
C ARG A 87 -5.20 23.58 3.37
N GLU A 88 -4.08 23.82 2.69
CA GLU A 88 -3.16 22.76 2.23
C GLU A 88 -2.62 21.96 3.42
N GLU A 89 -2.14 22.65 4.46
CA GLU A 89 -1.65 22.02 5.69
C GLU A 89 -2.76 21.22 6.40
N GLN A 90 -3.98 21.76 6.49
CA GLN A 90 -5.12 21.03 7.05
C GLN A 90 -5.50 19.79 6.22
N ALA A 91 -5.45 19.88 4.90
CA ALA A 91 -5.74 18.76 4.01
C ALA A 91 -4.69 17.65 4.15
N MET A 92 -3.40 18.01 4.25
CA MET A 92 -2.32 17.06 4.52
C MET A 92 -2.51 16.36 5.86
N LEU A 93 -2.76 17.11 6.94
CA LEU A 93 -2.99 16.53 8.27
C LEU A 93 -4.21 15.60 8.29
N ALA A 94 -5.29 15.98 7.62
CA ALA A 94 -6.49 15.14 7.51
C ALA A 94 -6.21 13.85 6.73
N GLN A 95 -5.38 13.91 5.68
CA GLN A 95 -4.96 12.73 4.93
C GLN A 95 -4.09 11.80 5.79
N ASP A 96 -3.11 12.34 6.50
CA ASP A 96 -2.22 11.57 7.37
C ASP A 96 -3.02 10.86 8.47
N TYR A 97 -3.94 11.58 9.13
CA TYR A 97 -4.84 11.01 10.14
C TYR A 97 -5.75 9.92 9.57
N ALA A 98 -6.29 10.10 8.36
CA ALA A 98 -7.12 9.10 7.71
C ALA A 98 -6.35 7.83 7.37
N LEU A 99 -5.08 7.97 6.96
CA LEU A 99 -4.19 6.84 6.67
C LEU A 99 -3.85 6.06 7.94
N GLU A 100 -3.46 6.76 9.01
CA GLU A 100 -3.15 6.16 10.31
C GLU A 100 -4.37 5.37 10.85
N GLN A 101 -5.57 5.95 10.79
CA GLN A 101 -6.80 5.27 11.17
C GLN A 101 -7.13 4.05 10.31
N ALA A 102 -6.81 4.09 9.01
CA ALA A 102 -7.02 2.96 8.12
C ALA A 102 -6.05 1.81 8.41
N GLU A 103 -4.79 2.13 8.70
CA GLU A 103 -3.77 1.16 9.10
C GLU A 103 -4.10 0.49 10.44
N GLU A 104 -4.48 1.29 11.45
CA GLU A 104 -4.87 0.80 12.78
C GLU A 104 -6.05 -0.18 12.67
N LYS A 105 -7.13 0.23 11.97
CA LYS A 105 -8.30 -0.63 11.76
C LYS A 105 -7.99 -1.86 10.91
N GLY A 106 -7.09 -1.72 9.94
CA GLY A 106 -6.64 -2.82 9.11
C GLY A 106 -5.90 -3.88 9.92
N LEU A 107 -4.99 -3.44 10.79
CA LEU A 107 -4.21 -4.31 11.67
C LEU A 107 -5.10 -4.99 12.71
N GLU A 108 -5.97 -4.23 13.38
CA GLU A 108 -6.91 -4.76 14.37
C GLU A 108 -7.78 -5.86 13.77
N ARG A 109 -8.42 -5.60 12.63
CA ARG A 109 -9.23 -6.60 11.91
C ARG A 109 -8.42 -7.81 11.47
N GLY A 110 -7.19 -7.60 11.03
CA GLY A 110 -6.28 -8.68 10.62
C GLY A 110 -5.94 -9.59 11.78
N LEU A 111 -5.61 -9.01 12.94
CA LEU A 111 -5.30 -9.76 14.17
C LEU A 111 -6.51 -10.50 14.73
N GLU A 112 -7.67 -9.85 14.78
CA GLU A 112 -8.92 -10.48 15.24
C GLU A 112 -9.28 -11.68 14.37
N ARG A 113 -9.28 -11.52 13.05
CA ARG A 113 -9.56 -12.62 12.11
C ARG A 113 -8.55 -13.73 12.22
N GLY A 114 -7.25 -13.41 12.19
CA GLY A 114 -6.20 -14.41 12.28
C GLY A 114 -6.25 -15.19 13.60
N ARG A 115 -6.59 -14.52 14.71
CA ARG A 115 -6.77 -15.19 16.01
C ARG A 115 -8.02 -16.07 16.02
N ALA A 116 -9.15 -15.59 15.51
CA ALA A 116 -10.39 -16.36 15.46
C ALA A 116 -10.22 -17.63 14.60
N GLU A 117 -9.72 -17.47 13.38
CA GLU A 117 -9.46 -18.58 12.46
C GLU A 117 -8.43 -19.57 13.03
N GLY A 118 -7.36 -19.06 13.66
CA GLY A 118 -6.34 -19.91 14.29
C GLY A 118 -6.89 -20.73 15.47
N ILE A 119 -7.76 -20.15 16.30
CA ILE A 119 -8.41 -20.86 17.41
C ILE A 119 -9.38 -21.91 16.86
N GLU A 120 -10.21 -21.54 15.89
CA GLU A 120 -11.20 -22.45 15.29
C GLU A 120 -10.52 -23.67 14.67
N GLN A 121 -9.52 -23.47 13.81
CA GLN A 121 -8.75 -24.56 13.21
C GLN A 121 -7.99 -25.40 14.23
N GLY A 122 -7.48 -24.77 15.29
CA GLY A 122 -6.78 -25.46 16.38
C GLY A 122 -7.70 -26.37 17.17
N ILE A 123 -8.91 -25.89 17.50
CA ILE A 123 -9.94 -26.67 18.21
C ILE A 123 -10.43 -27.80 17.33
N GLU A 124 -10.76 -27.54 16.07
CA GLU A 124 -11.27 -28.55 15.14
C GLU A 124 -10.28 -29.71 14.98
N LYS A 125 -9.02 -29.41 14.65
CA LYS A 125 -7.97 -30.43 14.51
C LYS A 125 -7.69 -31.16 15.83
N GLY A 126 -7.68 -30.44 16.95
CA GLY A 126 -7.46 -31.03 18.27
C GLY A 126 -8.58 -31.98 18.67
N LEU A 127 -9.83 -31.61 18.40
CA LEU A 127 -11.00 -32.44 18.68
C LEU A 127 -11.03 -33.69 17.80
N GLU A 128 -10.76 -33.54 16.49
CA GLU A 128 -10.73 -34.65 15.55
C GLU A 128 -9.66 -35.69 15.94
N GLN A 129 -8.42 -35.24 16.18
CA GLN A 129 -7.33 -36.11 16.60
C GLN A 129 -7.60 -36.75 17.97
N GLY A 130 -8.16 -35.99 18.92
CA GLY A 130 -8.51 -36.50 20.24
C GLY A 130 -9.60 -37.57 20.18
N LEU A 131 -10.60 -37.37 19.31
CA LEU A 131 -11.71 -38.30 19.14
C LEU A 131 -11.31 -39.57 18.40
N GLU A 132 -10.44 -39.48 17.39
CA GLU A 132 -9.86 -40.66 16.74
C GLU A 132 -9.02 -41.49 17.71
N ARG A 133 -8.11 -40.84 18.46
CA ARG A 133 -7.30 -41.53 19.46
C ARG A 133 -8.16 -42.16 20.55
N GLY A 134 -9.14 -41.42 21.08
CA GLY A 134 -10.05 -41.91 22.10
C GLY A 134 -10.90 -43.10 21.62
N LYS A 135 -11.31 -43.13 20.34
CA LYS A 135 -11.99 -44.30 19.77
C LYS A 135 -11.09 -45.52 19.72
N VAL A 136 -9.85 -45.37 19.24
CA VAL A 136 -8.89 -46.49 19.15
C VAL A 136 -8.52 -47.00 20.54
N GLU A 137 -8.19 -46.11 21.47
CA GLU A 137 -7.85 -46.46 22.85
C GLU A 137 -9.06 -47.10 23.58
N GLY A 138 -10.27 -46.57 23.37
CA GLY A 138 -11.50 -47.14 23.92
C GLY A 138 -11.79 -48.53 23.38
N SER A 139 -11.66 -48.75 22.06
CA SER A 139 -11.81 -50.07 21.45
C SER A 139 -10.77 -51.07 21.95
N LEU A 140 -9.51 -50.64 22.11
CA LEU A 140 -8.44 -51.46 22.67
C LEU A 140 -8.77 -51.86 24.11
N SER A 141 -9.09 -50.89 24.98
CA SER A 141 -9.42 -51.14 26.39
C SER A 141 -10.65 -52.04 26.54
N MET A 142 -11.68 -51.86 25.70
CA MET A 142 -12.85 -52.73 25.69
C MET A 142 -12.49 -54.18 25.36
N LEU A 143 -11.68 -54.42 24.33
CA LEU A 143 -11.27 -55.77 23.94
C LEU A 143 -10.36 -56.43 24.99
N LEU A 144 -9.45 -55.68 25.60
CA LEU A 144 -8.62 -56.16 26.71
C LEU A 144 -9.50 -56.61 27.90
N ASN A 145 -10.50 -55.81 28.27
CA ASN A 145 -11.42 -56.14 29.35
C ASN A 145 -12.28 -57.38 29.04
N LEU A 146 -12.77 -57.54 27.81
CA LEU A 146 -13.56 -58.70 27.40
C LEU A 146 -12.75 -60.00 27.41
N VAL A 147 -11.49 -59.95 26.96
CA VAL A 147 -10.58 -61.10 27.03
C VAL A 147 -10.26 -61.44 28.48
N HIS A 148 -10.01 -60.43 29.33
CA HIS A 148 -9.75 -60.64 30.75
C HIS A 148 -10.93 -61.31 31.48
N GLN A 149 -12.16 -60.92 31.15
CA GLN A 149 -13.38 -61.52 31.71
C GLN A 149 -13.67 -62.93 31.15
N GLY A 150 -12.84 -63.44 30.23
CA GLY A 150 -13.04 -64.73 29.57
C GLY A 150 -14.23 -64.76 28.61
N LEU A 151 -14.76 -63.59 28.24
CA LEU A 151 -15.89 -63.45 27.31
C LEU A 151 -15.45 -63.51 25.84
N LEU A 152 -14.16 -63.29 25.58
CA LEU A 152 -13.56 -63.32 24.25
C LEU A 152 -12.18 -64.02 24.31
N THR A 153 -11.74 -64.63 23.20
CA THR A 153 -10.38 -65.18 23.12
C THR A 153 -9.40 -64.16 22.53
N SER A 154 -8.12 -64.31 22.87
CA SER A 154 -7.03 -63.45 22.35
C SER A 154 -6.92 -63.49 20.83
N GLU A 155 -7.26 -64.62 20.19
CA GLU A 155 -7.26 -64.73 18.71
C GLU A 155 -8.33 -63.84 18.07
N VAL A 156 -9.54 -63.80 18.63
CA VAL A 156 -10.63 -62.99 18.09
C VAL A 156 -10.37 -61.49 18.33
N ALA A 157 -9.89 -61.12 19.52
CA ALA A 157 -9.55 -59.73 19.83
C ALA A 157 -8.41 -59.18 18.95
N SER A 158 -7.34 -59.97 18.76
CA SER A 158 -6.19 -59.57 17.94
C SER A 158 -6.54 -59.39 16.47
N GLN A 159 -7.39 -60.26 15.91
CA GLN A 159 -7.91 -60.08 14.55
C GLN A 159 -8.73 -58.79 14.39
N GLN A 160 -9.56 -58.44 15.37
CA GLN A 160 -10.39 -57.22 15.32
C GLN A 160 -9.58 -55.92 15.41
N LEU A 161 -8.41 -55.96 16.04
CA LEU A 161 -7.47 -54.84 16.10
C LEU A 161 -6.44 -54.84 14.96
N GLY A 162 -6.45 -55.87 14.10
CA GLY A 162 -5.50 -56.01 13.00
C GLY A 162 -4.05 -56.22 13.44
N MET A 163 -3.83 -56.81 14.62
CA MET A 163 -2.51 -57.09 15.19
C MET A 163 -2.30 -58.59 15.39
N THR A 164 -1.06 -59.00 15.70
CA THR A 164 -0.76 -60.40 15.98
C THR A 164 -1.22 -60.80 17.38
N VAL A 165 -1.51 -62.09 17.59
CA VAL A 165 -1.88 -62.63 18.91
C VAL A 165 -0.79 -62.33 19.95
N ALA A 166 0.49 -62.44 19.57
CA ALA A 166 1.62 -62.17 20.45
C ALA A 166 1.68 -60.70 20.90
N GLU A 167 1.44 -59.75 20.00
CA GLU A 167 1.39 -58.31 20.33
C GLU A 167 0.22 -58.00 21.28
N PHE A 168 -0.95 -58.61 21.02
CA PHE A 168 -2.11 -58.45 21.89
C PHE A 168 -1.87 -59.02 23.30
N GLU A 169 -1.23 -60.19 23.41
CA GLU A 169 -0.91 -60.77 24.72
C GLU A 169 0.09 -59.95 25.53
N VAL A 170 1.03 -59.26 24.86
CA VAL A 170 1.94 -58.31 25.54
C VAL A 170 1.14 -57.15 26.13
N LEU A 171 0.22 -56.56 25.35
CA LEU A 171 -0.65 -55.48 25.82
C LEU A 171 -1.58 -55.93 26.96
N LEU A 172 -2.11 -57.15 26.89
CA LEU A 172 -2.94 -57.74 27.94
C LEU A 172 -2.18 -57.94 29.27
N LYS A 173 -0.90 -58.32 29.21
CA LYS A 173 -0.04 -58.44 30.39
C LYS A 173 0.31 -57.09 31.01
N ASP A 174 0.55 -56.08 30.20
CA ASP A 174 0.91 -54.74 30.69
C ASP A 174 -0.30 -53.93 31.19
N HIS A 175 -1.51 -54.18 30.68
CA HIS A 175 -2.76 -53.57 31.17
C HIS A 175 -3.14 -54.00 32.61
N HIS A 176 -2.45 -55.01 33.18
CA HIS A 176 -2.72 -55.57 34.50
C HIS A 176 -1.51 -55.55 35.46
N LYS A 177 -0.48 -54.76 35.16
CA LYS A 177 0.53 -54.32 36.14
C LYS A 177 0.06 -53.07 36.87
#